data_AF-A0A6G3RBZ7-F1
#
_entry.id   AF-A0A6G3RBZ7-F1
#
_cell.length_a   1.000
_cell.length_b   1.000
_cell.length_c   1.000
_cell.angle_alpha   90.00
_cell.angle_beta   90.00
_cell.angle_gamma   90.00
#
_symmetry.space_group_name_H-M   'P 1'
#
loop_
_entity.id
_entity.type
_entity.pdbx_description
1 polymer ?
#
loop_
_entity_poly.entity_id
_entity_poly.type
_entity_poly.pdbx_seq_one_letter_code
_entity_poly.pdbx_strand_id
1 'polypeptide(L)' 'MVVQPLKRRRCAECGAGPLAMLALEGGEPRCLDCADLGHLVYLPRGDTALTRRAREDSGLSAV' A
#
# COMPACT_ATOMS: atom_id res chain seq x y z
N MET A 1 -5.32 5.64 -0.56
CA MET A 1 -5.52 4.71 -1.70
C MET A 1 -4.14 4.24 -2.18
N VAL A 2 -3.95 2.93 -2.35
CA VAL A 2 -2.67 2.33 -2.81
C VAL A 2 -2.79 1.92 -4.27
N VAL A 3 -1.77 2.22 -5.07
CA VAL A 3 -1.75 1.89 -6.51
C VAL A 3 -0.37 1.44 -6.96
N GLN A 4 -0.34 0.64 -8.03
CA GLN A 4 0.88 0.40 -8.79
C GLN A 4 1.09 1.58 -9.75
N PRO A 5 2.25 2.26 -9.69
CA PRO A 5 2.49 3.40 -10.55
C PRO A 5 2.81 2.97 -11.99
N LEU A 6 2.13 3.58 -12.97
CA LEU A 6 2.38 3.34 -14.41
C LEU A 6 3.75 3.84 -14.89
N LYS A 7 4.37 4.76 -14.14
CA LYS A 7 5.70 5.34 -14.41
C LYS A 7 6.54 5.26 -13.14
N ARG A 8 7.87 5.26 -13.27
CA ARG A 8 8.77 5.30 -12.11
C ARG A 8 8.42 6.51 -11.23
N ARG A 9 8.17 6.25 -9.94
CA ARG A 9 7.88 7.26 -8.91
C ARG A 9 8.80 7.05 -7.72
N ARG A 10 9.11 8.14 -7.03
CA ARG A 10 9.84 8.14 -5.75
C ARG A 10 8.90 8.64 -4.66
N CYS A 11 9.13 8.22 -3.43
CA CYS A 11 8.45 8.74 -2.26
C CYS A 11 8.76 10.23 -2.09
N ALA A 12 7.75 11.05 -1.90
CA ALA A 12 7.91 12.48 -1.67
C ALA A 12 8.43 12.81 -0.26
N GLU A 13 8.50 11.82 0.66
CA GLU A 13 8.99 12.01 2.03
C GLU A 13 10.45 11.57 2.18
N CYS A 14 10.71 10.28 1.97
CA CYS A 14 12.05 9.69 2.16
C CYS A 14 12.88 9.61 0.87
N GLY A 15 12.31 9.99 -0.29
CA GLY A 15 13.00 9.92 -1.57
C GLY A 15 13.20 8.50 -2.14
N ALA A 16 12.77 7.45 -1.43
CA ALA A 16 12.94 6.05 -1.86
C ALA A 16 12.24 5.76 -3.20
N GLY A 17 12.85 4.91 -4.02
CA GLY A 17 12.24 4.43 -5.26
C GLY A 17 13.25 3.81 -6.23
N PRO A 18 12.77 3.29 -7.38
CA PRO A 18 11.39 3.37 -7.85
C PRO A 18 10.42 2.51 -7.02
N LEU A 19 9.27 3.08 -6.68
CA LEU A 19 8.24 2.40 -5.88
C LEU A 19 7.48 1.36 -6.73
N ALA A 20 7.38 0.12 -6.24
CA ALA A 20 6.55 -0.93 -6.84
C ALA A 20 5.06 -0.74 -6.55
N MET A 21 4.75 -0.21 -5.36
CA MET A 21 3.44 0.28 -4.95
C MET A 21 3.61 1.60 -4.20
N LEU A 22 2.64 2.50 -4.32
CA LEU A 22 2.62 3.76 -3.58
C LEU A 22 1.24 4.04 -3.02
N ALA A 23 1.19 4.74 -1.90
CA ALA A 23 -0.02 5.39 -1.41
C ALA A 23 -0.05 6.82 -1.93
N LEU A 24 -1.23 7.31 -2.32
CA LEU A 24 -1.45 8.73 -2.54
C LEU A 24 -2.01 9.34 -1.26
N GLU A 25 -1.23 10.21 -0.63
CA GLU A 25 -1.59 10.97 0.56
C GLU A 25 -1.47 12.46 0.25
N GLY A 26 -2.57 13.22 0.40
CA GLY A 26 -2.59 14.63 0.01
C GLY A 26 -2.28 14.89 -1.48
N GLY A 27 -2.40 13.87 -2.34
CA GLY A 27 -2.00 13.94 -3.76
C GLY A 27 -0.53 13.65 -4.02
N GLU A 28 0.29 13.44 -2.99
CA GLU A 28 1.70 13.11 -3.11
C GLU A 28 1.94 11.59 -3.02
N PRO A 29 2.91 11.05 -3.77
CA PRO A 29 3.27 9.64 -3.67
C PRO A 29 4.08 9.37 -2.40
N ARG A 30 3.59 8.47 -1.54
CA ARG A 30 4.31 7.92 -0.39
C ARG A 30 4.63 6.44 -0.62
N CYS A 31 5.80 5.99 -0.17
CA CYS A 31 6.08 4.55 -0.09
C CYS A 31 5.20 3.90 0.99
N LEU A 32 5.09 2.57 0.97
CA LEU A 32 4.27 1.87 1.95
C LEU A 32 4.75 2.10 3.38
N ASP A 33 6.06 2.18 3.62
CA ASP A 33 6.59 2.43 4.97
C ASP A 33 6.21 3.83 5.48
N CYS A 34 6.39 4.88 4.67
CA CYS A 34 6.01 6.25 5.03
C CYS A 34 4.49 6.43 5.19
N ALA A 35 3.69 5.63 4.48
CA ALA A 35 2.23 5.65 4.58
C ALA A 35 1.68 4.74 5.69
N ASP A 36 2.53 4.18 6.55
CA ASP A 36 2.16 3.21 7.60
C ASP A 36 1.46 1.95 7.07
N LEU A 37 1.82 1.51 5.87
CA LEU A 37 1.32 0.30 5.21
C LEU A 37 2.41 -0.74 4.95
N GLY A 38 3.68 -0.42 5.23
CA GLY A 38 4.83 -1.30 5.00
C GLY A 38 4.83 -2.56 5.86
N HIS A 39 4.09 -2.54 6.96
CA HIS A 39 3.91 -3.68 7.87
C HIS A 39 2.78 -4.63 7.45
N LEU A 40 2.01 -4.30 6.40
CA LEU A 40 0.89 -5.12 5.94
C LEU A 40 1.37 -6.29 5.07
N VAL A 41 0.68 -7.42 5.18
CA VAL A 41 0.92 -8.60 4.35
C VAL A 41 0.03 -8.55 3.11
N TYR A 42 0.62 -8.77 1.94
CA TYR A 42 -0.13 -8.88 0.69
C TYR A 42 -0.92 -10.19 0.64
N LEU A 43 -2.24 -10.09 0.56
CA LEU A 43 -3.13 -11.23 0.34
C LEU A 43 -3.46 -11.35 -1.15
N PRO A 44 -3.08 -12.46 -1.82
CA PRO A 44 -3.44 -12.66 -3.21
C PRO A 44 -4.95 -12.82 -3.36
N ARG A 45 -5.46 -12.41 -4.52
CA ARG A 45 -6.86 -12.65 -4.90
C ARG A 45 -7.14 -14.17 -4.95
N GLY A 46 -8.34 -14.57 -4.54
CA GLY A 46 -8.79 -15.97 -4.69
C GLY A 46 -9.60 -16.51 -3.51
N ASP A 47 -9.44 -15.92 -2.32
CA ASP A 47 -10.21 -16.31 -1.14
C ASP A 47 -10.86 -15.07 -0.49
N THR A 48 -12.16 -14.92 -0.74
CA THR A 48 -12.97 -13.82 -0.20
C THR A 48 -13.19 -13.95 1.31
N ALA A 49 -13.23 -15.17 1.85
CA ALA A 49 -13.37 -15.39 3.28
C ALA A 49 -12.08 -15.02 4.03
N LEU A 50 -10.92 -15.38 3.48
CA LEU A 50 -9.61 -14.96 4.01
C LEU A 50 -9.44 -13.44 3.96
N THR A 51 -9.77 -12.81 2.83
CA THR A 51 -9.68 -11.36 2.67
C THR A 51 -10.58 -10.62 3.67
N ARG A 52 -11.79 -11.14 3.93
CA ARG A 52 -12.71 -10.55 4.92
C ARG A 52 -12.15 -10.66 6.33
N ARG A 53 -11.75 -11.87 6.77
CA ARG A 53 -11.18 -12.08 8.11
C ARG A 53 -9.97 -11.20 8.36
N ALA A 54 -9.04 -11.13 7.41
CA ALA A 54 -7.85 -10.31 7.54
C ALA A 54 -8.16 -8.81 7.71
N ARG A 55 -9.22 -8.30 7.06
CA ARG A 55 -9.67 -6.92 7.27
C ARG A 55 -10.34 -6.72 8.62
N GLU A 56 -11.11 -7.69 9.09
CA GLU A 56 -11.79 -7.63 10.40
C GLU A 56 -10.78 -7.64 11.55
N ASP A 57 -9.69 -8.41 11.41
CA ASP A 57 -8.64 -8.57 12.43
C ASP A 57 -7.52 -7.51 12.35
N SER A 58 -7.48 -6.68 11.30
CA SER A 58 -6.41 -5.68 11.11
C SER A 58 -6.91 -4.25 11.34
N GLY A 59 -6.13 -3.46 12.08
CA GLY A 59 -6.41 -2.03 12.28
C GLY A 59 -6.23 -1.16 11.03
N LEU A 60 -5.42 -1.63 10.06
CA LEU A 60 -5.16 -0.96 8.79
C LEU A 60 -5.32 -1.94 7.63
N SER A 61 -5.84 -1.46 6.50
CA SER A 61 -5.94 -2.25 5.27
C SER A 61 -5.87 -1.37 4.03
N ALA A 62 -5.34 -1.93 2.94
CA ALA A 62 -5.25 -1.28 1.62
C ALA A 62 -5.71 -2.25 0.53
N VAL A 63 -6.72 -1.86 -0.26
CA VAL A 63 -7.44 -2.71 -1.22
C VAL A 63 -7.89 -1.96 -2.46
#